data_AF-A0A4S1ZGA4-F1
#
_entry.id   AF-A0A4S1ZGA4-F1
#
_cell.length_a   1.000
_cell.length_b   1.000
_cell.length_c   1.000
_cell.angle_alpha   90.00
_cell.angle_beta   90.00
_cell.angle_gamma   90.00
#
_symmetry.space_group_name_H-M   'P 1'
#
loop_
_entity.id
_entity.type
_entity.pdbx_description
1 polymer ?
#
loop_
_entity_poly.entity_id
_entity_poly.type
_entity_poly.pdbx_seq_one_letter_code
_entity_poly.pdbx_strand_id
1 'polypeptide(L)' 'MKYARIIELLSVKVGISYSDAMNMFYNSSLFELIDKGIAELHCRSDLYLAEEIIRMDK' A
#
# COMPACT_ATOMS: atom_id res chain seq x y z
N MET A 1 5.09 -12.48 0.60
CA MET A 1 3.75 -12.01 0.19
C MET A 1 3.36 -10.70 0.90
N LYS A 2 4.26 -9.71 0.99
CA LYS A 2 4.02 -8.45 1.72
C LYS A 2 2.95 -7.59 1.02
N TYR A 3 3.07 -7.44 -0.30
CA TYR A 3 2.14 -6.63 -1.11
C TYR A 3 0.70 -7.12 -1.05
N ALA A 4 0.46 -8.42 -1.12
CA ALA A 4 -0.88 -8.99 -0.99
C ALA A 4 -1.58 -8.60 0.32
N ARG A 5 -0.85 -8.61 1.44
CA ARG A 5 -1.40 -8.20 2.75
C ARG A 5 -1.66 -6.70 2.82
N ILE A 6 -0.82 -5.88 2.21
CA ILE A 6 -1.06 -4.43 2.12
C ILE A 6 -2.30 -4.15 1.27
N ILE A 7 -2.46 -4.81 0.13
CA ILE A 7 -3.62 -4.66 -0.76
C ILE A 7 -4.90 -5.11 -0.05
N GLU A 8 -4.87 -6.22 0.69
CA GLU A 8 -6.00 -6.67 1.51
C GLU A 8 -6.38 -5.61 2.57
N LEU A 9 -5.39 -5.07 3.30
CA LEU A 9 -5.62 -3.99 4.27
C LEU A 9 -6.21 -2.73 3.63
N LEU A 10 -5.76 -2.37 2.43
CA LEU A 10 -6.32 -1.24 1.67
C LEU A 10 -7.79 -1.48 1.33
N SER A 11 -8.13 -2.66 0.82
CA SER A 11 -9.52 -3.01 0.48
C SER A 11 -10.46 -2.88 1.69
N VAL A 12 -10.04 -3.38 2.86
CA VAL A 12 -10.82 -3.33 4.11
C VAL A 12 -10.91 -1.91 4.68
N LYS A 13 -9.82 -1.13 4.70
CA LYS A 13 -9.81 0.21 5.29
C LYS A 13 -10.56 1.25 4.47
N VAL A 14 -10.46 1.18 3.14
CA VAL A 14 -11.13 2.12 2.24
C VAL A 14 -12.55 1.67 1.90
N GLY A 15 -12.83 0.36 1.97
CA GLY A 15 -14.14 -0.21 1.62
C GLY A 15 -14.31 -0.37 0.11
N ILE A 16 -13.23 -0.73 -0.59
CA ILE A 16 -13.20 -0.92 -2.05
C ILE A 16 -12.92 -2.38 -2.41
N SER A 17 -13.14 -2.76 -3.67
CA SER A 17 -12.84 -4.13 -4.10
C SER A 17 -11.33 -4.41 -4.02
N TYR A 18 -10.96 -5.69 -3.91
CA TYR A 18 -9.55 -6.08 -3.94
C TYR A 18 -8.84 -5.59 -5.22
N SER A 19 -9.55 -5.62 -6.36
CA SER A 19 -9.08 -5.12 -7.65
C SER A 19 -8.79 -3.63 -7.62
N ASP A 20 -9.68 -2.84 -7.02
CA ASP A 20 -9.50 -1.39 -6.88
C ASP A 20 -8.37 -1.07 -5.92
N ALA A 21 -8.27 -1.80 -4.80
CA ALA A 21 -7.15 -1.69 -3.86
C ALA A 21 -5.80 -2.03 -4.51
N MET A 22 -5.79 -3.01 -5.41
CA MET A 22 -4.61 -3.38 -6.20
C MET A 22 -4.21 -2.24 -7.12
N ASN A 23 -5.17 -1.64 -7.84
CA ASN A 23 -4.92 -0.49 -8.70
C ASN A 23 -4.39 0.71 -7.88
N MET A 24 -4.97 0.98 -6.72
CA MET A 24 -4.55 2.05 -5.81
C MET A 24 -3.12 1.82 -5.29
N PHE A 25 -2.78 0.58 -4.92
CA PHE A 25 -1.44 0.21 -4.48
C PHE A 25 -0.39 0.44 -5.59
N TYR A 26 -0.62 -0.10 -6.78
CA TYR A 26 0.37 -0.04 -7.87
C TYR A 26 0.53 1.35 -8.48
N ASN A 27 -0.49 2.22 -8.40
CA ASN A 27 -0.40 3.60 -8.84
C ASN A 27 0.12 4.56 -7.73
N SER A 28 0.35 4.07 -6.51
CA SER A 28 0.84 4.89 -5.41
C SER A 28 2.33 5.22 -5.57
N SER A 29 2.73 6.44 -5.22
CA SER A 29 4.15 6.81 -5.14
C SER A 29 4.90 5.99 -4.08
N LEU A 30 4.19 5.47 -3.06
CA LEU A 30 4.78 4.63 -2.02
C LEU A 30 5.26 3.29 -2.58
N PHE A 31 4.55 2.71 -3.55
CA PHE A 31 4.98 1.47 -4.20
C PHE A 31 6.35 1.63 -4.85
N GLU A 32 6.57 2.71 -5.60
CA GLU A 32 7.90 2.98 -6.19
C GLU A 32 9.00 3.12 -5.13
N LEU A 33 8.70 3.76 -4.00
CA LEU A 33 9.67 3.92 -2.92
C LEU A 33 10.01 2.58 -2.25
N ILE A 34 9.01 1.72 -2.05
CA ILE A 34 9.20 0.37 -1.51
C ILE A 34 10.03 -0.48 -2.48
N ASP A 35 9.71 -0.44 -3.77
CA ASP A 35 10.38 -1.23 -4.82
C ASP A 35 11.84 -0.79 -5.03
N LYS A 36 12.10 0.53 -4.98
CA LYS A 36 13.46 1.09 -5.01
C LYS A 36 14.22 0.93 -3.68
N GLY A 37 13.60 0.36 -2.65
CA GLY A 37 14.20 0.15 -1.33
C GLY A 37 14.50 1.44 -0.55
N ILE A 38 13.86 2.55 -0.91
CA ILE A 38 14.11 3.87 -0.33
C ILE A 38 13.52 3.92 1.09
N ALA A 39 14.24 4.59 2.00
CA ALA A 39 13.82 4.84 3.39
C ALA A 39 13.46 3.58 4.20
N GLU A 40 14.00 2.40 3.82
CA GLU A 40 13.75 1.12 4.49
C GLU A 40 12.26 0.78 4.64
N LEU A 41 11.42 1.26 3.72
CA LEU A 41 9.96 1.05 3.79
C LEU A 41 9.58 -0.43 3.75
N HIS A 42 10.41 -1.27 3.15
CA HIS A 42 10.23 -2.72 3.16
C HIS A 42 10.24 -3.33 4.58
N CYS A 43 10.93 -2.70 5.54
CA CYS A 43 10.98 -3.10 6.95
C CYS A 43 9.80 -2.56 7.77
N ARG A 44 9.03 -1.60 7.27
CA ARG A 44 7.88 -1.04 7.98
C ARG A 44 6.70 -2.03 8.00
N SER A 45 5.79 -1.87 8.97
CA SER A 45 4.63 -2.75 9.10
C SER A 45 3.68 -2.60 7.92
N ASP A 46 2.96 -3.67 7.59
CA ASP A 46 2.02 -3.67 6.46
C ASP A 46 0.87 -2.67 6.72
N LEU A 47 0.47 -2.51 7.98
CA LEU A 47 -0.50 -1.51 8.42
C LEU A 47 -0.04 -0.08 8.17
N TYR A 48 1.19 0.24 8.55
CA TYR A 48 1.76 1.58 8.35
C TYR A 48 1.81 1.94 6.87
N LEU A 49 2.26 1.02 6.02
CA LEU A 49 2.34 1.23 4.58
C LEU A 49 0.95 1.44 3.95
N ALA A 50 -0.05 0.65 4.37
CA ALA A 50 -1.42 0.83 3.90
C ALA A 50 -1.98 2.22 4.29
N GLU A 51 -1.73 2.67 5.52
CA GLU A 51 -2.18 3.98 6.00
C GLU A 51 -1.49 5.14 5.28
N GLU A 52 -0.19 5.02 4.97
CA GLU A 52 0.52 6.04 4.19
C GLU A 52 0.01 6.11 2.75
N ILE A 53 -0.30 4.98 2.11
CA ILE A 53 -0.94 4.97 0.78
C ILE A 53 -2.29 5.69 0.83
N ILE A 54 -3.13 5.39 1.83
CA ILE A 54 -4.43 6.07 2.01
C ILE A 54 -4.26 7.57 2.28
N ARG A 55 -3.21 7.97 2.98
CA ARG A 55 -2.92 9.39 3.25
C ARG A 55 -2.49 10.12 1.98
N MET A 56 -1.71 9.48 1.11
CA MET A 56 -1.22 10.05 -0.14
C MET A 56 -2.29 10.18 -1.23
N ASP A 57 -3.32 9.33 -1.18
CA ASP A 57 -4.42 9.31 -2.17
C ASP A 57 -5.55 10.33 -1.84
N LYS A 58 -5.41 11.10 -0.76
CA LYS A 58 -6.30 12.21 -0.37
C LYS A 58 -5.73 13.56 -0.78
#